data_AF-A0A6C0F096-F1
#
_entry.id   AF-A0A6C0F096-F1
#
_cell.length_a   1.000
_cell.length_b   1.000
_cell.length_c   1.000
_cell.angle_alpha   90.00
_cell.angle_beta   90.00
_cell.angle_gamma   90.00
#
_symmetry.space_group_name_H-M   'P 1'
#
loop_
_entity.id
_entity.type
_entity.pdbx_description
1 polymer ?
#
loop_
_entity_poly.entity_id
_entity_poly.type
_entity_poly.pdbx_seq_one_letter_code
_entity_poly.pdbx_strand_id
1 'polypeptide(L)'
;MYRKARIPKALREQVWISKFGKKFESKCFTPWCQNTITVFDFQCGHDIPESKGGKTDISNLYPICSRCNMSMSNVYTLEQWCRKGNSGVEMVALKRTYCLPALCYPRWTSATKVSGTQSVPSHTNPNAKPIK
;
A
#
# COMPACT_ATOMS: atom_id res chain seq x y z
N MET A 1 21.99 -19.29 -13.95
CA MET A 1 22.14 -18.24 -12.91
C MET A 1 20.77 -17.62 -12.67
N TYR A 2 20.29 -17.60 -11.44
CA TYR A 2 18.98 -17.02 -11.11
C TYR A 2 19.09 -15.49 -11.03
N ARG A 3 18.24 -14.76 -11.75
CA ARG A 3 18.19 -13.30 -11.74
C ARG A 3 16.92 -12.85 -11.02
N LYS A 4 17.11 -12.18 -9.89
CA LYS A 4 16.01 -11.65 -9.06
C LYS A 4 15.16 -10.67 -9.85
N ALA A 5 13.84 -10.84 -9.81
CA ALA A 5 12.91 -9.87 -10.40
C ALA A 5 13.07 -8.49 -9.75
N ARG A 6 13.14 -7.46 -10.60
CA ARG A 6 13.16 -6.06 -10.14
C ARG A 6 11.74 -5.67 -9.76
N ILE A 7 11.57 -5.23 -8.52
CA ILE A 7 10.31 -4.65 -8.05
C ILE A 7 10.18 -3.24 -8.64
N PRO A 8 9.15 -2.94 -9.45
CA PRO A 8 8.93 -1.59 -9.98
C PRO A 8 8.67 -0.58 -8.86
N LYS A 9 9.06 0.69 -9.06
CA LYS A 9 8.83 1.76 -8.08
C LYS A 9 7.35 1.93 -7.74
N ALA A 10 6.48 1.94 -8.75
CA ALA A 10 5.03 2.02 -8.57
C ALA A 10 4.48 0.89 -7.70
N LEU A 11 4.96 -0.34 -7.89
CA LEU A 11 4.54 -1.48 -7.06
C LEU A 11 5.00 -1.31 -5.60
N ARG A 12 6.22 -0.81 -5.38
CA ARG A 12 6.74 -0.52 -4.04
C ARG A 12 5.86 0.52 -3.32
N GLU A 13 5.46 1.59 -4.00
CA GLU A 13 4.55 2.60 -3.46
C GLU A 13 3.16 2.02 -3.15
N GLN A 14 2.62 1.21 -4.06
CA GLN A 14 1.34 0.51 -3.85
C GLN A 14 1.37 -0.42 -2.64
N VAL A 15 2.47 -1.15 -2.42
CA VAL A 15 2.65 -2.00 -1.24
C VAL A 15 2.57 -1.18 0.05
N TRP A 16 3.21 -0.01 0.09
CA TRP A 16 3.12 0.87 1.26
C TRP A 16 1.68 1.35 1.49
N ILE A 17 1.05 1.94 0.47
CA ILE A 17 -0.30 2.49 0.55
C ILE A 17 -1.32 1.41 0.92
N SER A 18 -1.16 0.19 0.38
CA SER A 18 -2.06 -0.93 0.66
C SER A 18 -1.97 -1.43 2.10
N LYS A 19 -0.78 -1.41 2.72
CA LYS A 19 -0.56 -2.00 4.05
C LYS A 19 -0.54 -0.99 5.19
N PHE A 20 -0.26 0.29 4.93
CA PHE A 20 -0.20 1.33 5.96
C PHE A 20 -1.07 2.56 5.67
N GLY A 21 -1.56 2.71 4.44
CA GLY A 21 -2.28 3.90 3.99
C GLY A 21 -1.34 5.09 3.72
N LYS A 22 -1.91 6.30 3.75
CA LYS A 22 -1.19 7.56 3.50
C LYS A 22 -0.46 8.05 4.76
N LYS A 23 0.43 7.22 5.29
CA LYS A 23 1.31 7.55 6.43
C LYS A 23 2.74 7.71 5.94
N PHE A 24 3.50 8.63 6.53
CA PHE A 24 4.92 8.83 6.17
C PHE A 24 5.86 7.83 6.85
N GLU A 25 5.46 7.31 8.00
CA GLU A 25 6.18 6.31 8.77
C GLU A 25 5.23 5.30 9.42
N SER A 26 5.76 4.12 9.71
CA SER A 26 5.06 3.04 10.40
C SER A 26 6.06 2.11 11.07
N LYS A 27 5.61 1.34 12.05
CA LYS A 27 6.36 0.19 12.53
C LYS A 27 6.53 -0.84 11.41
N CYS A 28 7.67 -1.53 11.39
CA CYS A 28 7.90 -2.71 10.57
C CYS A 28 6.70 -3.68 10.64
N PHE A 29 6.30 -4.25 9.50
CA PHE A 29 5.15 -5.16 9.47
C PHE A 29 5.35 -6.41 10.35
N THR A 30 6.60 -6.79 10.63
CA THR A 30 6.94 -7.88 11.55
C THR A 30 6.54 -7.53 13.01
N PRO A 31 5.66 -8.31 13.67
CA PRO A 31 5.07 -7.97 14.98
C PRO A 31 6.08 -7.74 16.11
N TRP A 32 7.09 -8.59 16.20
CA TRP A 32 8.10 -8.52 17.25
C TRP A 32 9.22 -7.50 16.93
N CYS A 33 9.26 -6.97 15.71
CA CYS A 33 10.25 -5.98 15.31
C CYS A 33 9.82 -4.58 15.76
N GLN A 34 10.66 -3.90 16.53
CA GLN A 34 10.39 -2.55 17.05
C GLN A 34 10.89 -1.43 16.13
N ASN A 35 11.46 -1.77 14.97
CA ASN A 35 11.99 -0.77 14.04
C ASN A 35 10.86 0.00 13.38
N THR A 36 11.00 1.32 13.33
CA THR A 36 10.21 2.20 12.46
C THR A 36 10.80 2.19 11.05
N ILE A 37 9.94 2.16 10.05
CA ILE A 37 10.26 2.31 8.63
C ILE A 37 9.50 3.51 8.07
N THR A 38 10.02 4.10 7.00
CA THR A 38 9.42 5.27 6.36
C THR A 38 9.10 4.98 4.90
N VAL A 39 8.29 5.82 4.25
CA VAL A 39 8.05 5.74 2.79
C VAL A 39 9.34 5.78 1.97
N PHE A 40 10.39 6.38 2.52
CA PHE A 40 11.71 6.50 1.88
C PHE A 40 12.59 5.29 2.20
N ASP A 41 12.54 4.77 3.43
CA ASP A 41 13.38 3.67 3.89
C ASP A 41 12.55 2.48 4.39
N PHE A 42 12.32 1.54 3.48
CA PHE A 42 11.76 0.22 3.74
C PHE A 42 12.20 -0.78 2.66
N GLN A 43 11.90 -2.06 2.86
CA GLN A 43 12.09 -3.12 1.87
C GLN A 43 10.77 -3.83 1.61
N CYS A 44 10.58 -4.31 0.37
CA CYS A 44 9.45 -5.15 0.00
C CYS A 44 9.82 -6.62 0.24
N GLY A 45 9.53 -7.11 1.45
CA GLY A 45 9.67 -8.53 1.79
C GLY A 45 8.62 -9.35 1.07
N HIS A 46 9.00 -10.53 0.57
CA HIS A 46 8.05 -11.48 0.01
C HIS A 46 7.49 -12.36 1.13
N ASP A 47 6.19 -12.62 1.12
CA ASP A 47 5.59 -13.64 1.98
C ASP A 47 5.98 -15.03 1.51
N ILE A 48 5.82 -15.35 0.24
CA ILE A 48 6.43 -16.55 -0.36
C ILE A 48 7.69 -16.09 -1.11
N PRO A 49 8.89 -16.60 -0.76
CA PRO A 49 10.11 -16.25 -1.49
C PRO A 49 10.01 -16.58 -2.98
N GLU A 50 10.61 -15.74 -3.83
CA GLU A 50 10.63 -15.93 -5.28
C GLU A 50 11.29 -17.28 -5.67
N SER A 51 12.29 -17.74 -4.90
CA SER A 51 12.91 -19.06 -5.06
C SER A 51 11.96 -20.24 -4.77
N LYS A 52 10.82 -19.99 -4.12
CA LYS A 52 9.76 -20.97 -3.84
C LYS A 52 8.51 -20.71 -4.70
N GLY A 53 8.65 -19.95 -5.79
CA GLY A 53 7.55 -19.64 -6.71
C GLY A 53 6.68 -18.46 -6.28
N GLY A 54 7.11 -17.67 -5.30
CA GLY A 54 6.39 -16.49 -4.87
C GLY A 54 6.40 -15.38 -5.91
N LYS A 55 5.23 -14.81 -6.21
CA LYS A 55 5.06 -13.77 -7.21
C LYS A 55 5.52 -12.40 -6.71
N THR A 56 5.98 -11.56 -7.61
CA THR A 56 6.29 -10.15 -7.31
C THR A 56 5.04 -9.29 -7.55
N ASP A 57 4.05 -9.42 -6.68
CA ASP A 57 2.80 -8.66 -6.74
C ASP A 57 2.36 -8.14 -5.37
N ILE A 58 1.36 -7.28 -5.35
CA ILE A 58 0.88 -6.59 -4.14
C ILE A 58 0.33 -7.53 -3.07
N SER A 59 -0.10 -8.74 -3.44
CA SER A 59 -0.64 -9.72 -2.50
C SER A 59 0.48 -10.43 -1.71
N ASN A 60 1.63 -10.62 -2.37
CA ASN A 60 2.78 -11.34 -1.80
C ASN A 60 3.84 -10.41 -1.19
N LEU A 61 3.76 -9.10 -1.42
CA LEU A 61 4.75 -8.13 -0.92
C LEU A 61 4.27 -7.37 0.31
N TYR A 62 5.19 -7.18 1.26
CA TYR A 62 4.94 -6.49 2.52
C TYR A 62 6.09 -5.54 2.89
N PRO A 63 5.79 -4.36 3.44
CA PRO A 63 6.80 -3.39 3.85
C PRO A 63 7.46 -3.80 5.17
N ILE A 64 8.75 -4.13 5.14
CA ILE A 64 9.54 -4.53 6.30
C ILE A 64 10.88 -3.77 6.35
N CYS A 65 11.53 -3.74 7.50
CA CYS A 65 12.86 -3.14 7.61
C CYS A 65 13.94 -4.02 6.93
N SER A 66 15.07 -3.42 6.55
CA SER A 66 16.21 -4.10 5.93
C SER A 66 16.71 -5.30 6.75
N ARG A 67 16.82 -5.14 8.07
CA ARG A 67 17.23 -6.19 9.01
C ARG A 67 16.31 -7.40 8.96
N CYS A 68 14.98 -7.19 9.06
CA CYS A 68 14.01 -8.27 8.92
C CYS A 68 14.09 -8.93 7.55
N ASN A 69 14.19 -8.16 6.47
CA ASN A 69 14.25 -8.70 5.12
C ASN A 69 15.49 -9.60 4.90
N MET A 70 16.64 -9.17 5.39
CA MET A 70 17.90 -9.92 5.30
C MET A 70 17.85 -11.19 6.16
N SER A 71 17.35 -11.11 7.38
CA SER A 71 17.28 -12.27 8.28
C SER A 71 16.17 -13.26 7.91
N MET A 72 15.07 -12.79 7.31
CA MET A 72 13.99 -13.63 6.77
C MET A 72 14.48 -14.40 5.53
N SER A 73 15.20 -13.72 4.64
CA SER A 73 15.81 -14.28 3.43
C SER A 73 14.81 -15.12 2.61
N ASN A 74 15.27 -16.19 1.96
CA ASN A 74 14.45 -17.18 1.27
C ASN A 74 14.03 -18.36 2.15
N VAL A 75 14.33 -18.31 3.45
CA VAL A 75 14.14 -19.42 4.38
C VAL A 75 12.68 -19.46 4.85
N TYR A 76 12.17 -18.33 5.29
CA TYR A 76 10.85 -18.22 5.91
C TYR A 76 9.84 -17.54 4.99
N THR A 77 8.58 -17.90 5.15
CA THR A 77 7.50 -17.00 4.75
C THR A 77 7.38 -15.84 5.72
N LEU A 78 6.70 -14.75 5.33
CA LEU A 78 6.47 -13.63 6.25
C LEU A 78 5.64 -14.11 7.44
N GLU A 79 4.65 -14.97 7.22
CA GLU A 79 3.89 -15.59 8.30
C GLU A 79 4.78 -16.38 9.28
N GLN A 80 5.63 -17.27 8.76
CA GLN A 80 6.57 -18.02 9.59
C GLN A 80 7.51 -17.08 10.37
N TRP A 81 7.98 -16.03 9.70
CA TRP A 81 8.85 -15.01 10.29
C TRP A 81 8.16 -14.25 11.43
N CYS A 82 6.91 -13.84 11.23
CA CYS A 82 6.10 -13.16 12.23
C CYS A 82 5.89 -14.01 13.48
N ARG A 83 5.71 -15.33 13.34
CA ARG A 83 5.53 -16.25 14.48
C ARG A 83 6.81 -16.46 15.30
N LYS A 84 7.99 -16.32 14.70
CA LYS A 84 9.28 -16.66 15.33
C LYS A 84 9.59 -15.83 16.59
N GLY A 85 9.12 -14.60 16.68
CA GLY A 85 9.44 -13.70 17.80
C GLY A 85 8.48 -13.78 18.99
N ASN A 86 7.77 -14.90 19.18
CA ASN A 86 7.03 -15.26 20.40
C ASN A 86 6.25 -14.12 21.09
N SER A 87 5.55 -13.28 20.32
CA SER A 87 4.94 -12.03 20.83
C SER A 87 3.49 -12.19 21.27
N GLY A 88 2.94 -13.40 21.31
CA GLY A 88 1.56 -13.66 21.75
C GLY A 88 0.46 -12.98 20.92
N VAL A 89 0.80 -12.44 19.74
CA VAL A 89 -0.14 -11.72 18.87
C VAL A 89 -0.75 -12.70 17.87
N GLU A 90 -2.07 -12.89 17.93
CA GLU A 90 -2.86 -13.60 16.92
C GLU A 90 -2.63 -13.01 15.52
N MET A 91 -2.35 -13.85 14.51
CA MET A 91 -2.14 -13.41 13.11
C MET A 91 -3.34 -12.63 12.54
N VAL A 92 -4.55 -12.92 13.02
CA VAL A 92 -5.79 -12.20 12.69
C VAL A 92 -5.72 -10.76 13.18
N ALA A 93 -5.12 -10.51 14.35
CA ALA A 93 -4.91 -9.15 14.85
C ALA A 93 -3.92 -8.39 13.95
N LEU A 94 -2.82 -9.02 13.51
CA LEU A 94 -1.81 -8.36 12.67
C LEU A 94 -2.36 -7.86 11.32
N LYS A 95 -3.11 -8.72 10.62
CA LYS A 95 -3.78 -8.33 9.37
C LYS A 95 -4.83 -7.24 9.62
N ARG A 96 -5.44 -7.19 10.80
CA ARG A 96 -6.42 -6.15 11.16
C ARG A 96 -5.76 -4.82 11.53
N THR A 97 -4.66 -4.81 12.28
CA THR A 97 -3.98 -3.58 12.75
C THR A 97 -3.39 -2.75 11.61
N TYR A 98 -2.90 -3.42 10.56
CA TYR A 98 -2.27 -2.75 9.42
C TYR A 98 -3.22 -2.59 8.23
N CYS A 99 -4.18 -3.49 8.02
CA CYS A 99 -5.13 -3.38 6.90
C CYS A 99 -6.43 -2.60 7.24
N LEU A 100 -6.52 -1.82 8.34
CA LEU A 100 -7.75 -1.07 8.63
C LEU A 100 -8.10 -0.13 7.45
N PRO A 101 -9.18 -0.41 6.69
CA PRO A 101 -9.61 0.44 5.58
C PRO A 101 -10.27 1.73 6.06
N ALA A 102 -10.47 1.88 7.37
CA ALA A 102 -11.47 2.78 7.92
C ALA A 102 -11.00 4.23 8.17
N LEU A 103 -9.72 4.56 7.99
CA LEU A 103 -9.24 5.93 8.33
C LEU A 103 -8.56 6.70 7.19
N CYS A 104 -8.31 6.12 6.01
CA CYS A 104 -7.55 6.84 4.97
C CYS A 104 -8.00 6.65 3.51
N TYR A 105 -9.09 5.95 3.25
CA TYR A 105 -9.78 6.08 1.96
C TYR A 105 -11.14 6.74 2.22
N PRO A 106 -11.38 7.99 1.78
CA PRO A 106 -12.75 8.29 1.41
C PRO A 106 -13.10 7.26 0.34
N ARG A 107 -14.06 6.40 0.68
CA ARG A 107 -14.75 5.54 -0.26
C ARG A 107 -15.12 6.42 -1.44
N TRP A 108 -14.47 6.25 -2.59
CA TRP A 108 -14.97 6.73 -3.87
C TRP A 108 -16.19 5.86 -4.23
N THR A 109 -17.23 5.93 -3.41
CA THR A 109 -18.58 5.71 -3.90
C THR A 109 -18.91 6.93 -4.70
N SER A 110 -19.30 6.73 -5.96
CA SER A 110 -19.95 7.71 -6.81
C SER A 110 -21.06 8.41 -6.03
N ALA A 111 -20.75 9.52 -5.37
CA ALA A 111 -21.73 10.47 -4.94
C ALA A 111 -22.09 11.27 -6.18
N THR A 112 -23.09 10.78 -6.91
CA THR A 112 -23.85 11.60 -7.84
C THR A 112 -24.33 12.81 -7.04
N LYS A 113 -23.69 13.97 -7.23
CA LYS A 113 -24.22 15.25 -6.78
C LYS A 113 -25.50 15.51 -7.57
N VAL A 114 -26.64 15.04 -7.08
CA VAL A 114 -27.93 15.68 -7.38
C VAL A 114 -28.10 16.82 -6.40
N SER A 115 -27.43 17.93 -6.69
CA SER A 115 -27.77 19.24 -6.16
C SER A 115 -27.46 20.26 -7.24
N GLY A 116 -28.36 20.32 -8.23
CA GLY A 116 -28.35 21.37 -9.23
C GLY A 116 -28.66 22.71 -8.57
N THR A 117 -27.64 23.55 -8.43
CA THR A 117 -27.83 25.00 -8.41
C THR A 117 -28.20 25.41 -9.84
N GLN A 118 -29.40 25.98 -10.02
CA GLN A 118 -29.79 26.57 -11.29
C GLN A 118 -28.85 27.75 -11.60
N SER A 119 -28.09 27.64 -12.69
CA SER A 119 -27.33 28.77 -13.25
C SER A 119 -28.30 29.72 -13.95
N VAL A 120 -28.24 31.00 -13.57
CA VAL A 120 -28.95 32.11 -14.21
C VAL A 120 -28.40 32.31 -15.64
N PRO A 121 -29.22 32.67 -16.64
CA PRO A 121 -28.78 32.72 -18.05
C PRO A 121 -27.70 33.78 -18.33
N SER A 122 -26.83 33.39 -19.26
CA SER A 122 -25.72 34.12 -19.87
C SER A 122 -26.09 35.51 -20.41
N HIS A 123 -25.27 36.52 -20.08
CA HIS A 123 -25.19 37.77 -20.83
C HIS A 123 -24.67 37.47 -22.25
N THR A 124 -25.52 37.63 -23.26
CA THR A 124 -25.11 37.63 -24.67
C THR A 124 -24.48 38.98 -25.01
N ASN A 125 -23.33 38.94 -25.70
CA ASN A 125 -22.67 40.14 -26.22
C ASN A 125 -23.40 40.61 -27.51
N PRO A 126 -23.95 41.84 -27.55
CA PRO A 126 -24.75 42.32 -28.67
C PRO A 126 -23.97 42.58 -29.98
N ASN A 127 -22.65 42.37 -30.02
CA ASN A 127 -21.80 42.71 -31.17
C ASN A 127 -21.25 41.52 -31.97
N ALA A 128 -21.77 40.30 -31.79
CA ALA A 128 -21.33 39.16 -32.60
C ALA A 128 -21.86 39.28 -34.05
N LYS A 129 -21.00 39.68 -34.99
CA LYS A 129 -21.32 39.72 -36.43
C LYS A 129 -21.41 38.31 -37.01
N PRO A 130 -22.41 37.99 -37.87
CA PRO A 130 -22.50 36.69 -38.52
C PRO A 130 -21.36 36.50 -39.53
N ILE A 131 -20.76 35.32 -39.52
CA ILE A 131 -19.78 34.89 -40.53
C ILE A 131 -20.59 34.40 -41.75
N LYS A 132 -20.28 34.95 -42.93
CA LYS A 132 -20.86 34.55 -44.22
C LYS A 132 -20.29 33.23 -44.72
#